data_AF-A0A399ZM12-F1
#
_entry.id   AF-A0A399ZM12-F1
#
_cell.length_a   1.000
_cell.length_b   1.000
_cell.length_c   1.000
_cell.angle_alpha   90.00
_cell.angle_beta   90.00
_cell.angle_gamma   90.00
#
_symmetry.space_group_name_H-M   'P 1'
#
loop_
_entity.id
_entity.type
_entity.pdbx_description
1 polymer ?
#
loop_
_entity_poly.entity_id
_entity_poly.type
_entity_poly.pdbx_seq_one_letter_code
_entity_poly.pdbx_strand_id
1 'polypeptide(L)'
;MKETSFAPPVAARALQQRQRFETLAAAYFESAYRASPTMATDLGIHTYDHLLDDMSQAALQTRIRELKAFRRKFRALDVAHLKNGDASVATDYTLILSDIESELWLLEDTRDWETDPSYYVADPFFAIFLVASRDFAPLAERVDNVAARLEQTPDLLAAARANLKNPPHILTEIGIEETEGAIEFCELLIPEIAAQIKPPRRLARAAKQAAHALREFLKYLQDDLMLTSTGKLGVGAKDYAKILEYMTTCCPTPSPKLWRWASACFKRPNARWRCGQKELTSKNRGAILRPPRARNFHNGIGC
;
A
#
# COMPACT_ATOMS: atom_id res chain seq x y z
N MET A 1 -24.17 48.76 31.32
CA MET A 1 -23.31 48.74 30.13
C MET A 1 -23.40 47.36 29.53
N LYS A 2 -24.02 47.21 28.36
CA LYS A 2 -24.07 45.92 27.66
C LYS A 2 -22.74 45.76 26.94
N GLU A 3 -21.96 44.74 27.30
CA GLU A 3 -20.77 44.34 26.56
C GLU A 3 -21.22 43.91 25.15
N THR A 4 -20.99 44.78 24.18
CA THR A 4 -21.06 44.41 22.77
C THR A 4 -19.91 43.47 22.47
N SER A 5 -20.22 42.17 22.40
CA SER A 5 -19.35 41.15 21.82
C SER A 5 -18.97 41.55 20.39
N PHE A 6 -17.76 42.07 20.22
CA PHE A 6 -17.20 42.33 18.90
C PHE A 6 -16.76 40.98 18.32
N ALA A 7 -17.50 40.48 17.33
CA ALA A 7 -17.03 39.36 16.53
C ALA A 7 -15.65 39.73 15.92
N PRO A 8 -14.66 38.82 15.95
CA PRO A 8 -13.34 39.12 15.40
C PRO A 8 -13.46 39.48 13.91
N PRO A 9 -12.63 40.41 13.41
CA PRO A 9 -12.63 40.78 12.00
C PRO A 9 -12.41 39.54 11.13
N VAL A 10 -13.07 39.47 9.97
CA VAL A 10 -13.11 38.29 9.07
C VAL A 10 -11.71 37.70 8.80
N ALA A 11 -10.70 38.56 8.66
CA ALA A 11 -9.30 38.17 8.48
C ALA A 11 -8.71 37.42 9.69
N ALA A 12 -9.01 37.85 10.93
CA ALA A 12 -8.55 37.19 12.15
C ALA A 12 -9.21 35.81 12.32
N ARG A 13 -10.49 35.68 11.95
CA ARG A 13 -11.20 34.39 11.96
C ARG A 13 -10.65 33.43 10.91
N ALA A 14 -10.35 33.92 9.70
CA ALA A 14 -9.73 33.10 8.65
C ALA A 14 -8.34 32.58 9.07
N LEU A 15 -7.50 33.45 9.64
CA LEU A 15 -6.18 33.06 10.17
C LEU A 15 -6.29 32.01 11.29
N GLN A 16 -7.23 32.20 12.23
CA GLN A 16 -7.46 31.24 13.30
C GLN A 16 -7.90 29.86 12.76
N GLN A 17 -8.79 29.83 11.77
CA GLN A 17 -9.23 28.56 11.17
C GLN A 17 -8.09 27.88 10.40
N ARG A 18 -7.25 28.64 9.70
CA ARG A 18 -6.03 28.11 9.06
C ARG A 18 -5.10 27.47 10.07
N GLN A 19 -4.77 28.17 11.16
CA GLN A 19 -3.89 27.62 12.21
C GLN A 19 -4.46 26.34 12.83
N ARG A 20 -5.78 26.31 13.05
CA ARG A 20 -6.48 25.12 13.55
C ARG A 20 -6.40 23.96 12.55
N PHE A 21 -6.57 24.23 11.27
CA PHE A 21 -6.42 23.23 10.21
C PHE A 21 -4.99 22.69 10.15
N GLU A 22 -3.97 23.55 10.10
CA GLU A 22 -2.56 23.16 10.04
C GLU A 22 -2.15 22.31 11.24
N THR A 23 -2.56 22.72 12.45
CA THR A 23 -2.30 21.95 13.68
C THR A 23 -2.96 20.58 13.64
N LEU A 24 -4.19 20.50 13.11
CA LEU A 24 -4.93 19.24 13.00
C LEU A 24 -4.36 18.34 11.91
N ALA A 25 -3.93 18.91 10.78
CA ALA A 25 -3.27 18.21 9.68
C ALA A 25 -1.94 17.62 10.13
N ALA A 26 -1.10 18.38 10.83
CA ALA A 26 0.15 17.88 11.41
C ALA A 26 -0.10 16.72 12.38
N ALA A 27 -1.10 16.85 13.26
CA ALA A 27 -1.47 15.77 14.18
C ALA A 27 -2.03 14.52 13.47
N TYR A 28 -2.72 14.71 12.34
CA TYR A 28 -3.22 13.61 11.52
C TYR A 28 -2.09 12.84 10.87
N PHE A 29 -1.18 13.53 10.18
CA PHE A 29 -0.04 12.89 9.52
C PHE A 29 0.87 12.18 10.53
N GLU A 30 1.15 12.79 11.67
CA GLU A 30 1.92 12.14 12.74
C GLU A 30 1.25 10.85 13.25
N SER A 31 -0.07 10.87 13.43
CA SER A 31 -0.84 9.68 13.79
C SER A 31 -0.82 8.62 12.67
N ALA A 32 -0.84 9.03 11.40
CA ALA A 32 -0.75 8.12 10.25
C ALA A 32 0.64 7.45 10.18
N TYR A 33 1.74 8.21 10.36
CA TYR A 33 3.10 7.66 10.35
C TYR A 33 3.35 6.69 11.50
N ARG A 34 2.81 6.98 12.68
CA ARG A 34 2.87 6.07 13.82
C ARG A 34 2.05 4.80 13.61
N ALA A 35 0.91 4.91 12.94
CA ALA A 35 0.03 3.77 12.67
C ALA A 35 0.57 2.88 11.54
N SER A 36 1.27 3.45 10.56
CA SER A 36 1.95 2.71 9.50
C SER A 36 3.42 3.17 9.34
N PRO A 37 4.31 2.66 10.19
CA PRO A 37 5.76 2.78 10.02
C PRO A 37 6.28 2.38 8.63
N THR A 38 5.63 1.38 8.02
CA THR A 38 5.94 0.89 6.67
C THR A 38 5.71 1.97 5.62
N MET A 39 4.53 2.60 5.63
CA MET A 39 4.21 3.73 4.77
C MET A 39 5.15 4.92 5.05
N ALA A 40 5.45 5.20 6.32
CA ALA A 40 6.36 6.28 6.69
C ALA A 40 7.75 6.11 6.03
N THR A 41 8.32 4.90 6.06
CA THR A 41 9.57 4.60 5.36
C THR A 41 9.47 4.83 3.85
N ASP A 42 8.38 4.41 3.21
CA ASP A 42 8.25 4.60 1.76
C ASP A 42 8.21 6.09 1.38
N LEU A 43 7.56 6.91 2.21
CA LEU A 43 7.52 8.37 2.09
C LEU A 43 8.86 9.06 2.47
N GLY A 44 9.88 8.32 2.90
CA GLY A 44 11.18 8.86 3.31
C GLY A 44 11.20 9.42 4.74
N ILE A 45 10.23 9.05 5.57
CA ILE A 45 10.16 9.43 6.99
C ILE A 45 10.79 8.30 7.81
N HIS A 46 12.05 8.51 8.20
CA HIS A 46 12.88 7.47 8.81
C HIS A 46 12.76 7.38 10.34
N THR A 47 11.88 8.17 10.97
CA THR A 47 11.64 8.18 12.43
C THR A 47 11.17 6.81 12.96
N TYR A 48 10.50 6.02 12.11
CA TYR A 48 9.84 4.77 12.47
C TYR A 48 10.48 3.53 11.81
N ASP A 49 11.67 3.65 11.24
CA ASP A 49 12.32 2.58 10.45
C ASP A 49 12.61 1.30 11.22
N HIS A 50 12.62 1.36 12.56
CA HIS A 50 12.80 0.21 13.44
C HIS A 50 11.50 -0.55 13.74
N LEU A 51 10.34 -0.08 13.26
CA LEU A 51 9.03 -0.66 13.54
C LEU A 51 8.38 -1.22 12.28
N LEU A 52 7.64 -2.32 12.44
CA LEU A 52 6.60 -2.74 11.50
C LEU A 52 5.23 -2.23 11.98
N ASP A 53 4.27 -2.25 11.08
CA ASP A 53 2.88 -1.92 11.38
C ASP A 53 2.31 -2.94 12.38
N ASP A 54 1.66 -2.46 13.45
CA ASP A 54 0.93 -3.32 14.38
C ASP A 54 -0.42 -3.69 13.76
N MET A 55 -0.50 -4.89 13.19
CA MET A 55 -1.70 -5.42 12.56
C MET A 55 -2.58 -6.24 13.52
N SER A 56 -2.38 -6.13 14.84
CA SER A 56 -3.28 -6.75 15.81
C SER A 56 -4.68 -6.14 15.75
N GLN A 57 -5.71 -6.93 16.09
CA GLN A 57 -7.09 -6.41 16.14
C GLN A 57 -7.22 -5.19 17.06
N ALA A 58 -6.45 -5.15 18.16
CA ALA A 58 -6.45 -4.03 19.08
C ALA A 58 -5.92 -2.74 18.43
N ALA A 59 -4.85 -2.84 17.65
CA ALA A 59 -4.28 -1.72 16.91
C ALA A 59 -5.21 -1.26 15.77
N LEU A 60 -5.77 -2.18 14.98
CA LEU A 60 -6.75 -1.87 13.93
C LEU A 60 -7.96 -1.12 14.50
N GLN A 61 -8.52 -1.60 15.63
CA GLN A 61 -9.63 -0.93 16.31
C GLN A 61 -9.23 0.44 16.89
N THR A 62 -7.98 0.59 17.33
CA THR A 62 -7.46 1.88 17.79
C THR A 62 -7.37 2.85 16.63
N ARG A 63 -6.85 2.43 15.48
CA ARG A 63 -6.75 3.26 14.27
C ARG A 63 -8.12 3.71 13.79
N ILE A 64 -9.10 2.81 13.72
CA ILE A 64 -10.50 3.16 13.37
C ILE A 64 -11.05 4.24 14.30
N ARG A 65 -10.84 4.13 15.62
CA ARG A 65 -11.30 5.14 16.60
C ARG A 65 -10.61 6.48 16.39
N GLU A 66 -9.31 6.49 16.16
CA GLU A 66 -8.53 7.69 15.87
C GLU A 66 -9.04 8.38 14.59
N LEU A 67 -9.18 7.64 13.49
CA LEU A 67 -9.70 8.14 12.22
C LEU A 67 -11.09 8.75 12.36
N LYS A 68 -12.01 8.07 13.07
CA LYS A 68 -13.36 8.62 13.36
C LYS A 68 -13.27 9.91 14.16
N ALA A 69 -12.30 10.04 15.07
CA ALA A 69 -12.08 11.28 15.82
C ALA A 69 -11.53 12.40 14.93
N PHE A 70 -10.54 12.12 14.07
CA PHE A 70 -10.03 13.08 13.09
C PHE A 70 -11.12 13.54 12.13
N ARG A 71 -11.90 12.61 11.56
CA ARG A 71 -13.06 12.93 10.71
C ARG A 71 -14.00 13.93 11.38
N ARG A 72 -14.37 13.72 12.65
CA ARG A 72 -15.22 14.66 13.40
C ARG A 72 -14.55 16.02 13.57
N LYS A 73 -13.26 16.05 13.92
CA LYS A 73 -12.50 17.30 14.13
C LYS A 73 -12.39 18.10 12.83
N PHE A 74 -12.08 17.46 11.70
CA PHE A 74 -12.00 18.12 10.39
C PHE A 74 -13.36 18.65 9.94
N ARG A 75 -14.43 17.84 10.04
CA ARG A 75 -15.79 18.28 9.68
C ARG A 75 -16.33 19.42 10.56
N ALA A 76 -15.74 19.66 11.73
CA ALA A 76 -16.09 20.78 12.61
C ALA A 76 -15.36 22.09 12.27
N LEU A 77 -14.45 22.09 11.29
CA LEU A 77 -13.79 23.31 10.82
C LEU A 77 -14.75 24.20 10.02
N ASP A 78 -14.59 25.51 10.15
CA ASP A 78 -15.36 26.49 9.37
C ASP A 78 -14.74 26.64 7.97
N VAL A 79 -15.12 25.72 7.08
CA VAL A 79 -14.56 25.59 5.73
C VAL A 79 -14.76 26.87 4.89
N ALA A 80 -15.84 27.62 5.13
CA ALA A 80 -16.09 28.89 4.43
C ALA A 80 -15.00 29.92 4.74
N HIS A 81 -14.55 30.00 5.99
CA HIS A 81 -13.47 30.91 6.40
C HIS A 81 -12.07 30.39 6.07
N LEU A 82 -11.88 29.07 5.99
CA LEU A 82 -10.64 28.45 5.48
C LEU A 82 -10.36 28.80 4.02
N LYS A 83 -11.42 28.90 3.20
CA LYS A 83 -11.36 29.13 1.75
C LYS A 83 -11.17 30.61 1.35
N ASN A 84 -11.11 31.54 2.30
CA ASN A 84 -11.01 32.98 2.04
C ASN A 84 -9.66 33.37 1.41
N GLY A 85 -9.52 33.12 0.11
CA GLY A 85 -8.43 33.61 -0.75
C GLY A 85 -7.32 32.60 -1.07
N ASP A 86 -7.35 31.38 -0.51
CA ASP A 86 -6.31 30.38 -0.72
C ASP A 86 -6.91 29.03 -1.15
N ALA A 87 -6.81 28.76 -2.46
CA ALA A 87 -7.33 27.54 -3.06
C ALA A 87 -6.53 26.28 -2.64
N SER A 88 -5.30 26.43 -2.14
CA SER A 88 -4.48 25.29 -1.71
C SER A 88 -5.05 24.65 -0.44
N VAL A 89 -5.37 25.44 0.58
CA VAL A 89 -5.95 24.97 1.85
C VAL A 89 -7.29 24.24 1.64
N ALA A 90 -8.09 24.71 0.69
CA ALA A 90 -9.35 24.06 0.30
C ALA A 90 -9.13 22.64 -0.27
N THR A 91 -8.06 22.50 -1.05
CA THR A 91 -7.66 21.24 -1.69
C THR A 91 -7.08 20.30 -0.64
N ASP A 92 -6.17 20.77 0.21
CA ASP A 92 -5.56 19.97 1.28
C ASP A 92 -6.61 19.42 2.26
N TYR A 93 -7.58 20.25 2.65
CA TYR A 93 -8.72 19.82 3.46
C TYR A 93 -9.50 18.67 2.81
N THR A 94 -9.73 18.78 1.50
CA THR A 94 -10.48 17.76 0.74
C THR A 94 -9.68 16.47 0.62
N LEU A 95 -8.38 16.56 0.37
CA LEU A 95 -7.48 15.42 0.28
C LEU A 95 -7.38 14.68 1.62
N ILE A 96 -7.16 15.39 2.72
CA ILE A 96 -7.06 14.77 4.06
C ILE A 96 -8.38 14.10 4.46
N LEU A 97 -9.53 14.74 4.20
CA LEU A 97 -10.81 14.08 4.48
C LEU A 97 -11.00 12.84 3.61
N SER A 98 -10.65 12.90 2.33
CA SER A 98 -10.77 11.73 1.46
C SER A 98 -9.87 10.58 1.92
N ASP A 99 -8.64 10.89 2.31
CA ASP A 99 -7.69 9.92 2.88
C ASP A 99 -8.27 9.24 4.14
N ILE A 100 -8.83 10.02 5.08
CA ILE A 100 -9.49 9.49 6.28
C ILE A 100 -10.68 8.58 5.94
N GLU A 101 -11.54 8.99 4.99
CA GLU A 101 -12.71 8.18 4.61
C GLU A 101 -12.27 6.91 3.86
N SER A 102 -11.21 6.99 3.06
CA SER A 102 -10.64 5.86 2.33
C SER A 102 -10.08 4.82 3.30
N GLU A 103 -9.29 5.25 4.27
CA GLU A 103 -8.69 4.34 5.25
C GLU A 103 -9.77 3.72 6.15
N LEU A 104 -10.77 4.49 6.59
CA LEU A 104 -11.92 3.94 7.32
C LEU A 104 -12.67 2.89 6.49
N TRP A 105 -12.88 3.16 5.21
CA TRP A 105 -13.55 2.23 4.31
C TRP A 105 -12.74 0.93 4.11
N LEU A 106 -11.42 1.02 3.96
CA LEU A 106 -10.56 -0.17 3.89
C LEU A 106 -10.59 -0.98 5.19
N LEU A 107 -10.56 -0.31 6.34
CA LEU A 107 -10.53 -0.96 7.65
C LEU A 107 -11.88 -1.54 8.09
N GLU A 108 -13.00 -0.92 7.72
CA GLU A 108 -14.35 -1.29 8.20
C GLU A 108 -15.22 -1.99 7.16
N ASP A 109 -15.11 -1.62 5.88
CA ASP A 109 -15.99 -2.14 4.83
C ASP A 109 -15.31 -3.26 4.01
N THR A 110 -14.16 -3.01 3.37
CA THR A 110 -13.49 -4.06 2.56
C THR A 110 -12.86 -5.10 3.45
N ARG A 111 -12.19 -4.62 4.51
CA ARG A 111 -11.52 -5.46 5.50
C ARG A 111 -10.57 -6.43 4.82
N ASP A 112 -9.80 -5.93 3.86
CA ASP A 112 -8.86 -6.76 3.08
C ASP A 112 -7.83 -7.44 3.99
N TRP A 113 -7.56 -6.84 5.15
CA TRP A 113 -6.80 -7.45 6.25
C TRP A 113 -7.40 -8.78 6.79
N GLU A 114 -8.68 -9.07 6.57
CA GLU A 114 -9.28 -10.39 6.86
C GLU A 114 -9.22 -11.34 5.66
N THR A 115 -9.06 -10.87 4.43
CA THR A 115 -9.30 -11.68 3.22
C THR A 115 -8.13 -11.74 2.24
N ASP A 116 -7.04 -11.04 2.50
CA ASP A 116 -5.84 -11.04 1.66
C ASP A 116 -4.61 -11.33 2.54
N PRO A 117 -4.04 -12.55 2.47
CA PRO A 117 -2.82 -12.87 3.20
C PRO A 117 -1.62 -11.99 2.82
N SER A 118 -1.59 -11.42 1.62
CA SER A 118 -0.50 -10.55 1.14
C SER A 118 -0.35 -9.29 1.98
N TYR A 119 -1.42 -8.84 2.64
CA TYR A 119 -1.42 -7.68 3.55
C TYR A 119 -0.40 -7.81 4.70
N TYR A 120 0.00 -9.04 5.04
CA TYR A 120 0.92 -9.35 6.14
C TYR A 120 2.35 -9.62 5.67
N VAL A 121 2.60 -9.59 4.37
CA VAL A 121 3.91 -9.98 3.80
C VAL A 121 4.41 -8.96 2.80
N ALA A 122 3.61 -8.57 1.79
CA ALA A 122 4.08 -7.74 0.69
C ALA A 122 4.65 -6.39 1.17
N ASP A 123 3.82 -5.54 1.77
CA ASP A 123 4.24 -4.21 2.21
C ASP A 123 5.30 -4.26 3.35
N PRO A 124 5.13 -5.09 4.41
CA PRO A 124 6.13 -5.19 5.47
C PRO A 124 7.53 -5.56 4.97
N PHE A 125 7.62 -6.53 4.05
CA PHE A 125 8.92 -6.96 3.51
C PHE A 125 9.47 -6.00 2.47
N PHE A 126 8.60 -5.35 1.69
CA PHE A 126 9.02 -4.23 0.85
C PHE A 126 9.62 -3.10 1.69
N ALA A 127 9.03 -2.76 2.83
CA ALA A 127 9.57 -1.74 3.74
C ALA A 127 10.94 -2.11 4.29
N ILE A 128 11.16 -3.39 4.64
CA ILE A 128 12.47 -3.88 5.06
C ILE A 128 13.48 -3.76 3.91
N PHE A 129 13.08 -4.12 2.70
CA PHE A 129 13.90 -3.95 1.50
C PHE A 129 14.25 -2.47 1.26
N LEU A 130 13.30 -1.53 1.42
CA LEU A 130 13.57 -0.10 1.25
C LEU A 130 14.62 0.40 2.25
N VAL A 131 14.53 0.01 3.53
CA VAL A 131 15.55 0.35 4.53
C VAL A 131 16.92 -0.23 4.14
N ALA A 132 16.93 -1.48 3.68
CA ALA A 132 18.17 -2.17 3.34
C ALA A 132 18.84 -1.67 2.04
N SER A 133 18.05 -1.20 1.07
CA SER A 133 18.54 -0.83 -0.28
C SER A 133 18.77 0.67 -0.48
N ARG A 134 17.99 1.55 0.15
CA ARG A 134 18.11 3.01 -0.05
C ARG A 134 19.27 3.58 0.77
N ASP A 135 20.09 4.42 0.13
CA ASP A 135 21.23 5.08 0.77
C ASP A 135 20.85 6.43 1.42
N PHE A 136 20.17 6.36 2.57
CA PHE A 136 19.72 7.55 3.33
C PHE A 136 20.44 7.72 4.68
N ALA A 137 21.11 6.67 5.16
CA ALA A 137 21.80 6.63 6.44
C ALA A 137 22.98 5.63 6.37
N PRO A 138 23.97 5.71 7.29
CA PRO A 138 25.07 4.75 7.34
C PRO A 138 24.56 3.31 7.38
N LEU A 139 25.20 2.41 6.63
CA LEU A 139 24.77 1.02 6.50
C LEU A 139 24.59 0.31 7.85
N ALA A 140 25.42 0.63 8.86
CA ALA A 140 25.28 0.07 10.21
C ALA A 140 23.93 0.42 10.87
N GLU A 141 23.48 1.67 10.76
CA GLU A 141 22.19 2.13 11.30
C GLU A 141 21.03 1.46 10.56
N ARG A 142 21.10 1.39 9.23
CA ARG A 142 20.08 0.74 8.41
C ARG A 142 19.96 -0.75 8.74
N VAL A 143 21.08 -1.43 8.97
CA VAL A 143 21.09 -2.85 9.37
C VAL A 143 20.45 -3.07 10.74
N ASP A 144 20.64 -2.16 11.69
CA ASP A 144 19.96 -2.27 13.00
C ASP A 144 18.44 -2.09 12.88
N ASN A 145 17.98 -1.19 12.00
CA ASN A 145 16.56 -1.02 11.70
C ASN A 145 15.97 -2.24 10.99
N VAL A 146 16.68 -2.81 10.00
CA VAL A 146 16.30 -4.07 9.33
C VAL A 146 16.19 -5.20 10.35
N ALA A 147 17.17 -5.34 11.25
CA ALA A 147 17.14 -6.37 12.28
C ALA A 147 15.94 -6.18 13.23
N ALA A 148 15.64 -4.95 13.63
CA ALA A 148 14.49 -4.65 14.48
C ALA A 148 13.15 -5.02 13.82
N ARG A 149 12.99 -4.76 12.51
CA ARG A 149 11.78 -5.16 11.76
C ARG A 149 11.66 -6.67 11.62
N LEU A 150 12.75 -7.36 11.28
CA LEU A 150 12.76 -8.84 11.20
C LEU A 150 12.45 -9.50 12.55
N GLU A 151 12.86 -8.88 13.67
CA GLU A 151 12.52 -9.35 15.02
C GLU A 151 10.99 -9.24 15.31
N GLN A 152 10.24 -8.38 14.60
CA GLN A 152 8.79 -8.21 14.74
C GLN A 152 7.96 -9.13 13.81
N THR A 153 8.58 -9.79 12.84
CA THR A 153 7.90 -10.69 11.89
C THR A 153 7.04 -11.76 12.58
N PRO A 154 7.48 -12.45 13.67
CA PRO A 154 6.65 -13.46 14.31
C PRO A 154 5.31 -12.92 14.83
N ASP A 155 5.31 -11.74 15.46
CA ASP A 155 4.10 -11.12 16.00
C ASP A 155 3.15 -10.66 14.89
N LEU A 156 3.70 -10.12 13.80
CA LEU A 156 2.95 -9.76 12.59
C LEU A 156 2.22 -10.98 12.00
N LEU A 157 2.92 -12.11 11.86
CA LEU A 157 2.35 -13.35 11.30
C LEU A 157 1.37 -14.04 12.27
N ALA A 158 1.54 -13.86 13.58
CA ALA A 158 0.55 -14.26 14.57
C ALA A 158 -0.75 -13.45 14.42
N ALA A 159 -0.64 -12.13 14.19
CA ALA A 159 -1.80 -11.29 13.88
C ALA A 159 -2.48 -11.72 12.56
N ALA A 160 -1.70 -12.05 11.53
CA ALA A 160 -2.20 -12.58 10.26
C ALA A 160 -3.12 -13.80 10.47
N ARG A 161 -2.64 -14.80 11.21
CA ARG A 161 -3.43 -16.00 11.54
C ARG A 161 -4.71 -15.69 12.30
N ALA A 162 -4.67 -14.72 13.21
CA ALA A 162 -5.84 -14.34 14.02
C ALA A 162 -6.88 -13.54 13.21
N ASN A 163 -6.45 -12.87 12.15
CA ASN A 163 -7.29 -11.97 11.36
C ASN A 163 -7.87 -12.63 10.11
N LEU A 164 -7.09 -13.46 9.41
CA LEU A 164 -7.47 -14.05 8.14
C LEU A 164 -8.68 -14.98 8.27
N LYS A 165 -9.70 -14.74 7.44
CA LYS A 165 -11.00 -15.42 7.43
C LYS A 165 -11.50 -15.59 6.00
N ASN A 166 -11.51 -16.84 5.53
CA ASN A 166 -12.10 -17.24 4.25
C ASN A 166 -11.69 -16.32 3.06
N PRO A 167 -10.39 -16.15 2.80
CA PRO A 167 -9.93 -15.40 1.64
C PRO A 167 -10.39 -16.08 0.33
N PRO A 168 -10.47 -15.34 -0.80
CA PRO A 168 -10.56 -15.96 -2.11
C PRO A 168 -9.35 -16.85 -2.38
N HIS A 169 -9.56 -17.99 -3.06
CA HIS A 169 -8.51 -18.94 -3.41
C HIS A 169 -7.28 -18.26 -4.02
N ILE A 170 -7.50 -17.42 -5.04
CA ILE A 170 -6.42 -16.72 -5.75
C ILE A 170 -5.62 -15.77 -4.85
N LEU A 171 -6.24 -15.13 -3.86
CA LEU A 171 -5.49 -14.27 -2.92
C LEU A 171 -4.66 -15.12 -1.95
N THR A 172 -5.09 -16.34 -1.67
CA THR A 172 -4.27 -17.29 -0.89
C THR A 172 -3.08 -17.79 -1.70
N GLU A 173 -3.26 -18.07 -3.00
CA GLU A 173 -2.16 -18.42 -3.91
C GLU A 173 -1.13 -17.30 -3.99
N ILE A 174 -1.56 -16.04 -4.17
CA ILE A 174 -0.66 -14.88 -4.17
C ILE A 174 0.05 -14.76 -2.82
N GLY A 175 -0.67 -14.90 -1.71
CA GLY A 175 -0.07 -14.85 -0.38
C GLY A 175 1.00 -15.93 -0.14
N ILE A 176 0.82 -17.11 -0.73
CA ILE A 176 1.84 -18.18 -0.71
C ILE A 176 3.08 -17.74 -1.49
N GLU A 177 2.92 -17.25 -2.72
CA GLU A 177 4.03 -16.79 -3.56
C GLU A 177 4.82 -15.65 -2.89
N GLU A 178 4.13 -14.66 -2.32
CA GLU A 178 4.75 -13.56 -1.57
C GLU A 178 5.49 -14.06 -0.32
N THR A 179 4.93 -15.05 0.38
CA THR A 179 5.58 -15.65 1.56
C THR A 179 6.83 -16.43 1.18
N GLU A 180 6.81 -17.17 0.06
CA GLU A 180 7.99 -17.84 -0.48
C GLU A 180 9.10 -16.83 -0.84
N GLY A 181 8.73 -15.73 -1.51
CA GLY A 181 9.65 -14.62 -1.80
C GLY A 181 10.23 -13.98 -0.54
N ALA A 182 9.42 -13.78 0.51
CA ALA A 182 9.89 -13.24 1.79
C ALA A 182 10.86 -14.19 2.51
N ILE A 183 10.68 -15.52 2.38
CA ILE A 183 11.63 -16.51 2.90
C ILE A 183 12.97 -16.38 2.17
N GLU A 184 12.93 -16.36 0.84
CA GLU A 184 14.14 -16.21 0.01
C GLU A 184 14.87 -14.90 0.35
N PHE A 185 14.13 -13.80 0.50
CA PHE A 185 14.65 -12.51 0.93
C PHE A 185 15.42 -12.60 2.26
N CYS A 186 14.85 -13.27 3.28
CA CYS A 186 15.52 -13.44 4.57
C CYS A 186 16.77 -14.32 4.49
N GLU A 187 16.77 -15.33 3.62
CA GLU A 187 17.80 -16.37 3.60
C GLU A 187 18.96 -16.07 2.67
N LEU A 188 18.72 -15.29 1.62
CA LEU A 188 19.72 -14.96 0.61
C LEU A 188 20.10 -13.48 0.67
N LEU A 189 19.12 -12.59 0.47
CA LEU A 189 19.42 -11.17 0.26
C LEU A 189 19.89 -10.47 1.54
N ILE A 190 19.25 -10.73 2.69
CA ILE A 190 19.67 -10.12 3.96
C ILE A 190 21.12 -10.51 4.34
N PRO A 191 21.54 -11.78 4.26
CA PRO A 191 22.95 -12.16 4.44
C PRO A 191 23.92 -11.49 3.48
N GLU A 192 23.56 -11.30 2.20
CA GLU A 192 24.39 -10.59 1.22
C GLU A 192 24.60 -9.12 1.60
N ILE A 193 23.55 -8.43 2.03
CA ILE A 193 23.64 -7.05 2.54
C ILE A 193 24.49 -7.02 3.81
N ALA A 194 24.29 -8.00 4.70
CA ALA A 194 25.03 -8.10 5.95
C ALA A 194 26.53 -8.32 5.74
N ALA A 195 26.95 -8.99 4.65
CA ALA A 195 28.35 -9.28 4.36
C ALA A 195 29.18 -8.05 3.95
N GLN A 196 28.52 -6.95 3.55
CA GLN A 196 29.18 -5.68 3.23
C GLN A 196 29.74 -4.95 4.46
N ILE A 197 29.20 -5.30 5.63
CA ILE A 197 29.75 -4.93 6.95
C ILE A 197 30.16 -6.21 7.66
N LYS A 198 30.96 -6.17 8.74
CA LYS A 198 31.10 -7.38 9.56
C LYS A 198 29.71 -7.67 10.15
N PRO A 199 29.06 -8.79 9.81
CA PRO A 199 27.62 -8.94 10.05
C PRO A 199 27.35 -8.88 11.55
N PRO A 200 26.47 -7.98 12.03
CA PRO A 200 26.10 -7.99 13.43
C PRO A 200 25.34 -9.30 13.68
N ARG A 201 25.81 -10.11 14.64
CA ARG A 201 25.18 -11.39 15.05
C ARG A 201 23.66 -11.27 15.24
N ARG A 202 23.17 -10.07 15.57
CA ARG A 202 21.75 -9.71 15.67
C ARG A 202 21.01 -9.87 14.35
N LEU A 203 21.49 -9.28 13.25
CA LEU A 203 20.80 -9.35 11.95
C LEU A 203 20.67 -10.79 11.46
N ALA A 204 21.74 -11.58 11.53
CA ALA A 204 21.70 -12.99 11.12
C ALA A 204 20.71 -13.82 11.97
N ARG A 205 20.63 -13.54 13.28
CA ARG A 205 19.66 -14.17 14.17
C ARG A 205 18.22 -13.75 13.81
N ALA A 206 17.99 -12.46 13.60
CA ALA A 206 16.70 -11.91 13.24
C ALA A 206 16.19 -12.48 11.90
N ALA A 207 17.04 -12.51 10.88
CA ALA A 207 16.73 -13.09 9.57
C ALA A 207 16.36 -14.57 9.68
N LYS A 208 17.11 -15.36 10.47
CA LYS A 208 16.79 -16.77 10.72
C LYS A 208 15.45 -16.95 11.45
N GLN A 209 15.15 -16.10 12.43
CA GLN A 209 13.89 -16.12 13.16
C GLN A 209 12.71 -15.75 12.26
N ALA A 210 12.84 -14.69 11.46
CA ALA A 210 11.84 -14.28 10.48
C ALA A 210 11.59 -15.38 9.44
N ALA A 211 12.64 -15.96 8.85
CA ALA A 211 12.52 -17.06 7.89
C ALA A 211 11.85 -18.31 8.49
N HIS A 212 12.08 -18.60 9.78
CA HIS A 212 11.39 -19.68 10.46
C HIS A 212 9.89 -19.38 10.61
N ALA A 213 9.53 -18.19 11.10
CA ALA A 213 8.14 -17.78 11.27
C ALA A 213 7.38 -17.74 9.93
N LEU A 214 8.04 -17.26 8.87
CA LEU A 214 7.50 -17.27 7.51
C LEU A 214 7.25 -18.69 6.99
N ARG A 215 8.15 -19.65 7.24
CA ARG A 215 7.91 -21.06 6.87
C ARG A 215 6.71 -21.65 7.60
N GLU A 216 6.57 -21.36 8.89
CA GLU A 216 5.39 -21.79 9.63
C GLU A 216 4.11 -21.17 9.05
N PHE A 217 4.16 -19.88 8.71
CA PHE A 217 3.04 -19.19 8.06
C PHE A 217 2.73 -19.74 6.67
N LEU A 218 3.73 -19.98 5.83
CA LEU A 218 3.60 -20.62 4.52
C LEU A 218 2.89 -21.97 4.64
N LYS A 219 3.32 -22.80 5.61
CA LYS A 219 2.67 -24.08 5.90
C LYS A 219 1.20 -23.89 6.26
N TYR A 220 0.87 -22.90 7.07
CA TYR A 220 -0.52 -22.58 7.39
C TYR A 220 -1.32 -22.12 6.18
N LEU A 221 -0.74 -21.30 5.30
CA LEU A 221 -1.43 -20.88 4.07
C LEU A 221 -1.75 -22.11 3.20
N GLN A 222 -0.79 -23.02 3.03
CA GLN A 222 -0.91 -24.22 2.18
C GLN A 222 -1.80 -25.30 2.79
N ASP A 223 -1.58 -25.65 4.05
CA ASP A 223 -2.19 -26.83 4.69
C ASP A 223 -3.53 -26.52 5.36
N ASP A 224 -3.74 -25.27 5.83
CA ASP A 224 -4.93 -24.90 6.60
C ASP A 224 -5.81 -23.90 5.83
N LEU A 225 -5.27 -22.72 5.49
CA LEU A 225 -6.06 -21.63 4.94
C LEU A 225 -6.61 -21.98 3.56
N MET A 226 -5.76 -22.49 2.65
CA MET A 226 -6.12 -22.84 1.28
C MET A 226 -7.32 -23.79 1.20
N LEU A 227 -7.42 -24.75 2.14
CA LEU A 227 -8.54 -25.69 2.21
C LEU A 227 -9.88 -25.01 2.47
N THR A 228 -9.85 -23.82 3.10
CA THR A 228 -11.02 -23.02 3.45
C THR A 228 -11.20 -21.79 2.58
N SER A 229 -10.28 -21.52 1.64
CA SER A 229 -10.25 -20.32 0.80
C SER A 229 -11.33 -20.33 -0.29
N THR A 230 -12.57 -20.07 0.11
CA THR A 230 -13.75 -20.04 -0.77
C THR A 230 -14.35 -18.64 -0.90
N GLY A 231 -13.62 -17.62 -0.43
CA GLY A 231 -14.02 -16.23 -0.50
C GLY A 231 -14.29 -15.77 -1.93
N LYS A 232 -15.19 -14.78 -2.08
CA LYS A 232 -15.51 -14.23 -3.39
C LYS A 232 -14.46 -13.19 -3.78
N LEU A 233 -13.87 -13.38 -4.95
CA LEU A 233 -13.04 -12.34 -5.55
C LEU A 233 -13.93 -11.20 -6.08
N GLY A 234 -13.60 -9.97 -5.68
CA GLY A 234 -14.21 -8.75 -6.19
C GLY A 234 -15.09 -8.03 -5.17
N VAL A 235 -14.88 -6.71 -5.06
CA VAL A 235 -15.57 -5.82 -4.11
C VAL A 235 -17.04 -5.55 -4.51
N GLY A 236 -17.44 -5.82 -5.74
CA GLY A 236 -18.77 -5.51 -6.25
C GLY A 236 -18.95 -4.04 -6.67
N ALA A 237 -20.02 -3.75 -7.42
CA ALA A 237 -20.16 -2.46 -8.11
C ALA A 237 -20.25 -1.25 -7.16
N LYS A 238 -20.86 -1.41 -5.98
CA LYS A 238 -21.00 -0.35 -4.99
C LYS A 238 -19.64 0.04 -4.40
N ASP A 239 -18.88 -0.94 -3.96
CA ASP A 239 -17.58 -0.74 -3.32
C ASP A 239 -16.53 -0.34 -4.36
N TYR A 240 -16.60 -0.87 -5.59
CA TYR A 240 -15.79 -0.38 -6.71
C TYR A 240 -16.07 1.10 -7.04
N ALA A 241 -17.33 1.55 -6.92
CA ALA A 241 -17.65 2.97 -7.10
C ALA A 241 -17.03 3.84 -6.00
N LYS A 242 -16.97 3.36 -4.75
CA LYS A 242 -16.27 4.05 -3.65
C LYS A 242 -14.76 4.10 -3.88
N ILE A 243 -14.14 3.00 -4.33
CA ILE A 243 -12.71 2.99 -4.74
C ILE A 243 -12.45 4.11 -5.73
N LEU A 244 -13.27 4.21 -6.78
CA LEU A 244 -13.12 5.25 -7.79
C LEU A 244 -13.34 6.64 -7.21
N GLU A 245 -14.36 6.85 -6.38
CA GLU A 245 -14.61 8.15 -5.73
C GLU A 245 -13.39 8.63 -4.93
N TYR A 246 -12.80 7.75 -4.13
CA TYR A 246 -11.63 8.05 -3.31
C TYR A 246 -10.35 8.22 -4.15
N MET A 247 -10.05 7.29 -5.06
CA MET A 247 -8.87 7.35 -5.93
C MET A 247 -8.93 8.53 -6.91
N THR A 248 -10.12 8.97 -7.28
CA THR A 248 -10.33 10.09 -8.18
C THR A 248 -10.92 11.30 -7.47
N THR A 249 -10.57 11.54 -6.20
CA THR A 249 -11.08 12.70 -5.43
C THR A 249 -10.90 14.04 -6.17
N CYS A 250 -9.90 14.15 -7.06
CA CYS A 250 -9.66 15.32 -7.92
C CYS A 250 -10.35 15.25 -9.31
N CYS A 251 -11.03 14.15 -9.65
CA CYS A 251 -11.80 13.97 -10.87
C CYS A 251 -13.30 14.19 -10.58
N PRO A 252 -13.95 15.21 -11.16
CA PRO A 252 -15.36 15.47 -10.91
C PRO A 252 -16.32 14.50 -11.64
N THR A 253 -15.80 13.45 -12.28
CA THR A 253 -16.61 12.55 -13.12
C THR A 253 -17.06 11.33 -12.33
N PRO A 254 -18.38 11.13 -12.12
CA PRO A 254 -18.89 9.95 -11.41
C PRO A 254 -18.52 8.63 -12.10
N SER A 255 -18.30 7.57 -11.31
CA SER A 255 -17.86 6.26 -11.79
C SER A 255 -18.68 5.66 -12.96
N PRO A 256 -20.04 5.78 -13.03
CA PRO A 256 -20.78 5.22 -14.16
C PRO A 256 -20.53 5.98 -15.47
N LYS A 257 -20.22 7.28 -15.39
CA LYS A 257 -19.86 8.10 -16.56
C LYS A 257 -18.44 7.77 -17.00
N LEU A 258 -17.49 7.59 -16.08
CA LEU A 258 -16.13 7.13 -16.37
C LEU A 258 -16.16 5.76 -17.06
N TRP A 259 -16.94 4.80 -16.52
CA TRP A 259 -17.08 3.48 -17.13
C TRP A 259 -17.65 3.53 -18.55
N ARG A 260 -18.71 4.32 -18.77
CA ARG A 260 -19.30 4.51 -20.11
C ARG A 260 -18.31 5.16 -21.07
N TRP A 261 -17.57 6.17 -20.62
CA TRP A 261 -16.54 6.83 -21.41
C TRP A 261 -15.40 5.86 -21.76
N ALA A 262 -14.86 5.12 -20.78
CA ALA A 262 -13.83 4.12 -21.00
C ALA A 262 -14.29 3.02 -21.95
N SER A 263 -15.51 2.49 -21.76
CA SER A 263 -16.13 1.50 -22.65
C SER A 263 -16.29 2.02 -24.07
N ALA A 264 -16.68 3.29 -24.24
CA ALA A 264 -16.79 3.93 -25.54
C ALA A 264 -15.40 4.13 -26.18
N CYS A 265 -14.39 4.53 -25.41
CA CYS A 265 -13.00 4.65 -25.87
C CYS A 265 -12.43 3.30 -26.31
N PHE A 266 -12.69 2.22 -25.55
CA PHE A 266 -12.25 0.87 -25.89
C PHE A 266 -12.90 0.34 -27.17
N LYS A 267 -14.20 0.62 -27.36
CA LYS A 267 -14.94 0.23 -28.57
C LYS A 267 -14.62 1.09 -29.79
N ARG A 268 -13.98 2.26 -29.63
CA ARG A 268 -13.54 3.07 -30.77
C ARG A 268 -12.41 2.33 -31.49
N PRO A 269 -12.56 2.00 -32.78
CA PRO A 269 -11.43 1.54 -33.57
C PRO A 269 -10.40 2.67 -33.57
N ASN A 270 -9.26 2.46 -32.93
CA ASN A 270 -8.21 3.46 -32.95
C ASN A 270 -7.65 3.57 -34.38
N ALA A 271 -8.15 4.54 -35.15
CA ALA A 271 -7.68 4.80 -36.51
C ALA A 271 -6.15 5.03 -36.55
N ARG A 272 -5.60 5.63 -35.48
CA ARG A 272 -4.16 5.82 -35.27
C ARG A 272 -3.39 4.50 -35.12
N TRP A 273 -3.96 3.52 -34.42
CA TRP A 273 -3.37 2.18 -34.28
C TRP A 273 -3.46 1.38 -35.59
N ARG A 274 -4.56 1.51 -36.35
CA ARG A 274 -4.69 0.92 -37.68
C ARG A 274 -3.75 1.57 -38.70
N CYS A 275 -3.53 2.89 -38.64
CA CYS A 275 -2.54 3.58 -39.45
C CYS A 275 -1.12 3.12 -39.09
N GLY A 276 -0.77 3.04 -37.81
CA GLY A 276 0.53 2.53 -37.35
C GLY A 276 0.79 1.08 -37.76
N GLN A 277 -0.22 0.20 -37.67
CA GLN A 277 -0.12 -1.17 -38.20
C GLN A 277 0.06 -1.19 -39.73
N LYS A 278 -0.62 -0.32 -40.47
CA LYS A 278 -0.45 -0.21 -41.93
C LYS A 278 0.92 0.34 -42.32
N GLU A 279 1.49 1.26 -41.55
CA GLU A 279 2.85 1.77 -41.75
C GLU A 279 3.94 0.74 -41.38
N LEU A 280 3.74 -0.02 -40.31
CA LEU A 280 4.65 -1.11 -39.94
C LEU A 280 4.62 -2.24 -40.98
N THR A 281 3.43 -2.60 -41.47
CA THR A 281 3.26 -3.62 -42.53
C THR A 281 3.61 -3.12 -43.93
N SER A 282 3.66 -1.81 -44.18
CA SER A 282 4.20 -1.25 -45.44
C SER A 282 5.72 -1.14 -45.40
N LYS A 283 6.34 -0.80 -44.25
CA LYS A 283 7.80 -0.74 -44.08
C LYS A 283 8.47 -2.12 -44.01
N ASN A 284 7.80 -3.15 -43.49
CA ASN A 284 8.34 -4.52 -43.39
C ASN A 284 7.98 -5.45 -44.57
N ARG A 285 7.46 -4.92 -45.68
CA ARG A 285 7.03 -5.73 -46.84
C ARG A 285 8.18 -6.39 -47.63
N GLY A 286 9.44 -6.22 -47.19
CA GLY A 286 10.63 -6.87 -47.75
C GLY A 286 11.29 -7.94 -46.86
N ALA A 287 10.86 -8.12 -45.61
CA ALA A 287 11.46 -9.12 -44.72
C ALA A 287 10.49 -10.30 -44.51
N ILE A 288 10.47 -11.22 -45.47
CA ILE A 288 9.89 -12.54 -45.28
C ILE A 288 10.78 -13.29 -44.27
N LEU A 289 10.46 -13.19 -42.98
CA LEU A 289 10.96 -14.13 -41.99
C LEU A 289 10.32 -15.49 -42.29
N ARG A 290 11.05 -16.36 -43.00
CA ARG A 290 10.70 -17.77 -43.13
C ARG A 290 10.62 -18.39 -41.73
N PRO A 291 9.59 -19.18 -41.41
CA PRO A 291 9.59 -19.94 -40.16
C PRO A 291 10.76 -20.93 -40.17
N PRO A 292 11.47 -21.14 -39.04
CA PRO A 292 12.51 -22.15 -38.96
C PRO A 292 11.89 -23.52 -39.18
N ARG A 293 12.46 -24.29 -40.12
CA ARG A 293 12.07 -25.69 -40.35
C ARG A 293 12.36 -26.51 -39.10
N ALA A 294 11.35 -27.22 -38.61
CA ALA A 294 11.53 -28.29 -37.63
C ALA A 294 12.53 -29.33 -38.19
N ARG A 295 13.65 -29.54 -37.49
CA ARG A 295 14.45 -30.76 -37.60
C ARG A 295 14.31 -31.51 -36.28
N ASN A 296 13.52 -32.59 -36.31
CA ASN A 296 13.74 -33.71 -35.41
C ASN A 296 14.87 -34.55 -36.01
N PHE A 297 15.86 -34.95 -35.22
CA PHE A 297 16.19 -36.37 -34.99
C PHE A 297 17.38 -36.51 -34.02
N HIS A 298 17.25 -37.56 -33.21
CA HIS A 298 18.11 -38.08 -32.16
C HIS A 298 19.59 -38.36 -32.50
N ASN A 299 20.33 -38.50 -31.39
CA ASN A 299 21.51 -39.34 -31.12
C ASN A 299 22.92 -38.80 -31.46
N GLY A 300 23.71 -38.64 -30.39
CA GLY A 300 24.93 -39.45 -30.25
C GLY A 300 26.23 -38.73 -29.86
N ILE A 301 26.71 -39.07 -28.65
CA ILE A 301 28.12 -39.36 -28.30
C ILE A 301 29.07 -38.16 -28.01
N GLY A 302 29.34 -37.98 -26.71
CA GLY A 302 30.66 -38.04 -26.06
C GLY A 302 31.83 -37.20 -26.57
N CYS A 303 32.25 -36.22 -25.78
CA CYS A 303 33.47 -36.20 -24.95
C CYS A 303 33.41 -34.99 -24.01
#